data_AF-K2RQ06-F1
#
_entry.id   AF-K2RQ06-F1
#
_cell.length_a   1.000
_cell.length_b   1.000
_cell.length_c   1.000
_cell.angle_alpha   90.00
_cell.angle_beta   90.00
_cell.angle_gamma   90.00
#
_symmetry.space_group_name_H-M   'P 1'
#
loop_
_entity.id
_entity.type
_entity.pdbx_description
1 polymer ?
#
loop_
_entity_poly.entity_id
_entity_poly.type
_entity_poly.pdbx_seq_one_letter_code
_entity_poly.pdbx_strand_id
1 'polypeptide(L)'
;MQLRSIPDDLLLPLNGLIRHPKIGHEVPSEEAYDTLIPSLQLYLSRNQLRSLPGTIWNLENLGVLSLRINKLTEISPAISNLKNLKELNLAGNRLRWLPWELLQLVPPRGNLTRLSVTPNPFVKGLRAYNSLELPAEPEKMQQLVNELRTELEEDAFESADQKEQLLWSLKLHDSLLHKMQEHADNPDRSKDNGPPQVQYKPPSWKREPVFIASTSVARMEFDGRLQSGSPAQPSSTTYEQTSFPVPCVGHTPAADLPASSSRVPSLFELSLRSAAKAVANTDVLRDLLPIDTPAPVLAALDETSKAQQSGGQQCSVCKKEYILPRAEWIEYWHYVPDSLVCSADDAFLPFLRRACSLGCAASVRGGEI
;
A
#
# COMPACT_ATOMS: atom_id res chain seq x y z
N MET A 1 -3.24 30.42 -8.80
CA MET A 1 -3.92 29.94 -7.57
C MET A 1 -3.51 28.49 -7.33
N GLN A 2 -3.22 28.09 -6.09
CA GLN A 2 -2.92 26.68 -5.77
C GLN A 2 -4.13 26.09 -5.05
N LEU A 3 -4.65 24.96 -5.54
CA LEU A 3 -5.82 24.28 -4.98
C LEU A 3 -5.49 23.68 -3.60
N ARG A 4 -6.36 23.89 -2.61
CA ARG A 4 -6.21 23.33 -1.25
C ARG A 4 -7.08 22.09 -1.03
N SER A 5 -8.22 22.03 -1.72
CA SER A 5 -9.18 20.92 -1.70
C SER A 5 -9.84 20.82 -3.07
N ILE A 6 -10.43 19.66 -3.34
CA ILE A 6 -11.26 19.40 -4.52
C ILE A 6 -12.64 19.00 -4.00
N PRO A 7 -13.71 19.71 -4.38
CA PRO A 7 -15.08 19.32 -4.05
C PRO A 7 -15.44 17.95 -4.62
N ASP A 8 -16.24 17.16 -3.89
CA ASP A 8 -16.62 15.80 -4.30
C ASP A 8 -17.36 15.77 -5.65
N ASP A 9 -18.21 16.78 -5.90
CA ASP A 9 -19.04 16.92 -7.08
C ASP A 9 -18.26 17.29 -8.34
N LEU A 10 -17.11 17.96 -8.20
CA LEU A 10 -16.32 18.45 -9.33
C LEU A 10 -15.85 17.34 -10.27
N LEU A 11 -15.54 16.16 -9.71
CA LEU A 11 -15.00 15.03 -10.48
C LEU A 11 -16.08 14.08 -11.00
N LEU A 12 -17.34 14.19 -10.52
CA LEU A 12 -18.43 13.30 -10.92
C LEU A 12 -18.65 13.23 -12.45
N PRO A 13 -18.61 14.35 -13.21
CA PRO A 13 -18.83 14.30 -14.65
C PRO A 13 -17.76 13.49 -15.41
N LEU A 14 -16.55 13.34 -14.84
CA LEU A 14 -15.45 12.63 -15.49
C LEU A 14 -15.74 11.13 -15.66
N ASN A 15 -16.61 10.56 -14.82
CA ASN A 15 -17.02 9.16 -14.94
C ASN A 15 -17.84 8.89 -16.22
N GLY A 16 -18.52 9.92 -16.74
CA GLY A 16 -19.33 9.82 -17.95
C GLY A 16 -18.60 10.18 -19.24
N LEU A 17 -17.30 10.47 -19.20
CA LEU A 17 -16.55 10.84 -20.40
C LEU A 17 -16.31 9.63 -21.29
N ILE A 18 -16.88 9.68 -22.49
CA ILE A 18 -16.67 8.69 -23.55
C ILE A 18 -15.88 9.37 -24.68
N ARG A 19 -14.87 8.69 -25.22
CA ARG A 19 -14.17 9.18 -26.41
C ARG A 19 -15.12 9.03 -27.60
N HIS A 20 -15.39 10.12 -28.32
CA HIS A 20 -16.07 10.00 -29.59
C HIS A 20 -15.22 9.17 -30.58
N PRO A 21 -15.77 8.10 -31.18
CA PRO A 21 -15.05 7.34 -32.18
C PRO A 21 -14.71 8.25 -33.36
N LYS A 22 -13.46 8.22 -33.81
CA LYS A 22 -13.05 8.91 -35.03
C LYS A 22 -13.52 8.08 -36.21
N ILE A 23 -14.66 8.44 -36.79
CA ILE A 23 -15.19 7.78 -37.99
C ILE A 23 -14.44 8.37 -39.18
N GLY A 24 -13.58 7.58 -39.82
CA GLY A 24 -12.97 7.91 -41.11
C GLY A 24 -13.97 7.76 -42.27
N HIS A 25 -13.61 8.23 -43.46
CA HIS A 25 -14.43 8.06 -44.67
C HIS A 25 -14.41 6.63 -45.24
N GLU A 26 -13.45 5.81 -44.84
CA GLU A 26 -13.31 4.42 -45.27
C GLU A 26 -14.07 3.48 -44.34
N VAL A 27 -14.70 2.44 -44.91
CA VAL A 27 -15.37 1.38 -44.15
C VAL A 27 -14.29 0.57 -43.41
N PRO A 28 -14.30 0.53 -42.06
CA PRO A 28 -13.33 -0.26 -41.31
C PRO A 28 -13.51 -1.75 -41.61
N SER A 29 -12.40 -2.47 -41.85
CA SER A 29 -12.39 -3.93 -41.92
C SER A 29 -12.75 -4.55 -40.55
N GLU A 30 -13.19 -5.82 -40.51
CA GLU A 30 -13.48 -6.51 -39.24
C GLU A 30 -12.27 -6.59 -38.30
N GLU A 31 -11.05 -6.55 -38.84
CA GLU A 31 -9.79 -6.52 -38.09
C GLU A 31 -9.46 -5.13 -37.51
N ALA A 32 -10.21 -4.08 -37.85
CA ALA A 32 -9.99 -2.71 -37.38
C ALA A 32 -10.75 -2.37 -36.08
N TYR A 33 -11.52 -3.32 -35.55
CA TYR A 33 -12.30 -3.13 -34.32
C TYR A 33 -11.52 -3.60 -33.09
N ASP A 34 -10.79 -2.69 -32.46
CA ASP A 34 -10.23 -2.91 -31.13
C ASP A 34 -11.17 -2.42 -30.03
N THR A 35 -11.15 -3.10 -28.87
CA THR A 35 -11.86 -2.60 -27.69
C THR A 35 -11.23 -1.30 -27.20
N LEU A 36 -11.94 -0.20 -27.35
CA LEU A 36 -11.49 1.08 -26.81
C LEU A 36 -11.66 1.08 -25.29
N ILE A 37 -10.55 0.98 -24.56
CA ILE A 37 -10.53 1.24 -23.12
C ILE A 37 -10.25 2.73 -22.93
N PRO A 38 -11.24 3.56 -22.52
CA PRO A 38 -11.00 4.96 -22.25
C PRO A 38 -9.95 5.10 -21.14
N SER A 39 -8.98 5.99 -21.37
CA SER A 39 -7.91 6.27 -20.41
C SER A 39 -8.00 7.74 -20.01
N LEU A 40 -8.46 8.00 -18.80
CA LEU A 40 -8.49 9.32 -18.22
C LEU A 40 -7.12 9.63 -17.62
N GLN A 41 -6.64 10.85 -17.82
CA GLN A 41 -5.38 11.33 -17.26
C GLN A 41 -5.68 12.57 -16.40
N LEU A 42 -5.32 12.50 -15.12
CA LEU A 42 -5.58 13.57 -14.16
C LEU A 42 -4.27 14.10 -13.59
N TYR A 43 -3.96 15.36 -13.92
CA TYR A 43 -2.75 16.06 -13.48
C TYR A 43 -3.13 17.13 -12.45
N LEU A 44 -2.81 16.87 -11.19
CA LEU A 44 -3.07 17.75 -10.04
C LEU A 44 -1.76 18.20 -9.37
N SER A 45 -0.66 18.22 -10.13
CA SER A 45 0.66 18.54 -9.61
C SER A 45 0.80 20.00 -9.16
N ARG A 46 1.69 20.26 -8.19
CA ARG A 46 2.05 21.60 -7.69
C ARG A 46 0.86 22.37 -7.08
N ASN A 47 0.05 21.66 -6.30
CA ASN A 47 -1.05 22.23 -5.52
C ASN A 47 -0.74 22.17 -4.01
N GLN A 48 -1.74 22.44 -3.18
CA GLN A 48 -1.67 22.35 -1.72
C GLN A 48 -2.67 21.34 -1.15
N LEU A 49 -3.02 20.31 -1.94
CA LEU A 49 -3.99 19.29 -1.55
C LEU A 49 -3.48 18.55 -0.32
N ARG A 50 -4.34 18.43 0.71
CA ARG A 50 -4.07 17.69 1.94
C ARG A 50 -4.76 16.32 1.96
N SER A 51 -5.88 16.21 1.27
CA SER A 51 -6.66 15.00 1.04
C SER A 51 -7.20 15.00 -0.38
N LEU A 52 -7.75 13.86 -0.80
CA LEU A 52 -8.46 13.71 -2.07
C LEU A 52 -9.91 13.31 -1.81
N PRO A 53 -10.86 13.83 -2.60
CA PRO A 53 -12.26 13.46 -2.49
C PRO A 53 -12.46 11.99 -2.84
N GLY A 54 -13.40 11.33 -2.19
CA GLY A 54 -13.69 9.91 -2.38
C GLY A 54 -14.07 9.57 -3.82
N THR A 55 -14.63 10.54 -4.54
CA THR A 55 -15.06 10.39 -5.93
C THR A 55 -13.89 10.12 -6.89
N ILE A 56 -12.65 10.51 -6.55
CA ILE A 56 -11.49 10.20 -7.39
C ILE A 56 -11.25 8.70 -7.52
N TRP A 57 -11.57 7.93 -6.48
CA TRP A 57 -11.34 6.48 -6.42
C TRP A 57 -12.39 5.68 -7.20
N ASN A 58 -13.46 6.34 -7.62
CA ASN A 58 -14.52 5.75 -8.45
C ASN A 58 -14.27 5.95 -9.95
N LEU A 59 -13.19 6.64 -10.34
CA LEU A 59 -12.82 6.85 -11.73
C LEU A 59 -12.13 5.60 -12.28
N GLU A 60 -12.89 4.54 -12.55
CA GLU A 60 -12.36 3.24 -12.98
C GLU A 60 -11.49 3.31 -14.24
N ASN A 61 -11.74 4.30 -15.11
CA ASN A 61 -11.01 4.53 -16.35
C ASN A 61 -9.73 5.37 -16.18
N LEU A 62 -9.36 5.73 -14.95
CA LEU A 62 -8.18 6.55 -14.69
C LEU A 62 -6.90 5.75 -14.97
N GLY A 63 -6.18 6.16 -16.01
CA GLY A 63 -4.91 5.56 -16.42
C GLY A 63 -3.68 6.28 -15.87
N VAL A 64 -3.77 7.60 -15.66
CA VAL A 64 -2.66 8.40 -15.13
C VAL A 64 -3.17 9.31 -14.02
N LEU A 65 -2.52 9.24 -12.84
CA LEU A 65 -2.79 10.12 -11.71
C LEU A 65 -1.49 10.77 -11.24
N SER A 66 -1.37 12.08 -11.45
CA SER A 66 -0.22 12.85 -10.95
C SER A 66 -0.60 13.82 -9.85
N LEU A 67 -0.14 13.52 -8.63
CA LEU A 67 -0.35 14.28 -7.40
C LEU A 67 0.96 14.91 -6.90
N ARG A 68 1.98 14.98 -7.76
CA ARG A 68 3.32 15.47 -7.45
C ARG A 68 3.30 16.88 -6.81
N ILE A 69 4.12 17.10 -5.79
CA ILE A 69 4.26 18.39 -5.09
C ILE A 69 2.90 18.86 -4.56
N ASN A 70 2.43 18.17 -3.52
CA ASN A 70 1.23 18.50 -2.76
C ASN A 70 1.54 18.38 -1.25
N LYS A 71 0.52 18.32 -0.39
CA LYS A 71 0.66 18.20 1.06
C LYS A 71 -0.06 16.95 1.60
N LEU A 72 -0.22 15.92 0.76
CA LEU A 72 -0.89 14.68 1.14
C LEU A 72 -0.08 13.96 2.23
N THR A 73 -0.74 13.60 3.32
CA THR A 73 -0.15 12.82 4.43
C THR A 73 -0.48 11.34 4.35
N GLU A 74 -1.56 11.01 3.65
CA GLU A 74 -2.03 9.66 3.41
C GLU A 74 -2.68 9.53 2.04
N ILE A 75 -2.77 8.28 1.55
CA ILE A 75 -3.56 7.90 0.38
C ILE A 75 -4.59 6.89 0.86
N SER A 76 -5.83 7.05 0.41
CA SER A 76 -6.94 6.18 0.80
C SER A 76 -6.69 4.73 0.34
N PRO A 77 -7.05 3.72 1.15
CA PRO A 77 -7.11 2.32 0.73
C PRO A 77 -7.95 2.10 -0.54
N ALA A 78 -8.92 2.99 -0.81
CA ALA A 78 -9.75 2.96 -2.00
C ALA A 78 -8.95 3.12 -3.32
N ILE A 79 -7.66 3.44 -3.27
CA ILE A 79 -6.79 3.43 -4.45
C ILE A 79 -6.83 2.11 -5.23
N SER A 80 -7.05 0.96 -4.56
CA SER A 80 -7.19 -0.33 -5.24
C SER A 80 -8.36 -0.42 -6.22
N ASN A 81 -9.33 0.50 -6.14
CA ASN A 81 -10.44 0.57 -7.11
C ASN A 81 -9.98 1.03 -8.50
N LEU A 82 -8.83 1.73 -8.59
CA LEU A 82 -8.28 2.24 -9.85
C LEU A 82 -7.52 1.16 -10.63
N LYS A 83 -8.22 0.09 -11.02
CA LYS A 83 -7.65 -1.11 -11.66
C LYS A 83 -6.97 -0.85 -13.01
N ASN A 84 -7.35 0.23 -13.69
CA ASN A 84 -6.76 0.63 -14.98
C ASN A 84 -5.59 1.62 -14.83
N LEU A 85 -5.18 1.95 -13.61
CA LEU A 85 -4.09 2.90 -13.35
C LEU A 85 -2.77 2.32 -13.84
N LYS A 86 -2.10 3.07 -14.72
CA LYS A 86 -0.79 2.73 -15.29
C LYS A 86 0.32 3.58 -14.70
N GLU A 87 0.05 4.86 -14.45
CA GLU A 87 1.04 5.77 -13.89
C GLU A 87 0.52 6.49 -12.65
N LEU A 88 1.26 6.37 -11.55
CA LEU A 88 0.98 7.06 -10.29
C LEU A 88 2.19 7.87 -9.84
N ASN A 89 2.00 9.18 -9.71
CA ASN A 89 3.04 10.08 -9.22
C ASN A 89 2.63 10.78 -7.91
N LEU A 90 3.24 10.34 -6.81
CA LEU A 90 3.05 10.86 -5.45
C LEU A 90 4.27 11.64 -4.94
N ALA A 91 5.29 11.87 -5.78
CA ALA A 91 6.54 12.53 -5.43
C ALA A 91 6.33 13.93 -4.81
N GLY A 92 7.09 14.27 -3.78
CA GLY A 92 7.04 15.59 -3.14
C GLY A 92 5.78 15.82 -2.30
N ASN A 93 5.30 14.79 -1.61
CA ASN A 93 4.20 14.89 -0.64
C ASN A 93 4.74 14.75 0.80
N ARG A 94 3.85 14.45 1.76
CA ARG A 94 4.17 14.23 3.17
C ARG A 94 3.78 12.81 3.62
N LEU A 95 3.80 11.86 2.70
CA LEU A 95 3.44 10.47 2.95
C LEU A 95 4.49 9.82 3.85
N ARG A 96 4.01 9.17 4.90
CA ARG A 96 4.83 8.40 5.83
C ARG A 96 4.84 6.90 5.51
N TRP A 97 3.83 6.44 4.79
CA TRP A 97 3.64 5.08 4.28
C TRP A 97 2.70 5.15 3.07
N LEU A 98 2.61 4.05 2.34
CA LEU A 98 1.60 3.83 1.31
C LEU A 98 0.50 2.91 1.88
N PRO A 99 -0.76 3.00 1.41
CA PRO A 99 -1.77 2.02 1.79
C PRO A 99 -1.39 0.66 1.21
N TRP A 100 -1.49 -0.40 2.01
CA TRP A 100 -1.18 -1.75 1.55
C TRP A 100 -1.98 -2.15 0.29
N GLU A 101 -3.19 -1.61 0.14
CA GLU A 101 -4.05 -1.83 -1.02
C GLU A 101 -3.41 -1.41 -2.36
N LEU A 102 -2.41 -0.51 -2.34
CA LEU A 102 -1.64 -0.15 -3.53
C LEU A 102 -0.93 -1.36 -4.16
N LEU A 103 -0.51 -2.35 -3.35
CA LEU A 103 0.14 -3.57 -3.83
C LEU A 103 -0.73 -4.35 -4.83
N GLN A 104 -2.07 -4.19 -4.77
CA GLN A 104 -2.99 -4.82 -5.72
C GLN A 104 -2.91 -4.21 -7.12
N LEU A 105 -2.40 -2.98 -7.24
CA LEU A 105 -2.19 -2.31 -8.53
C LEU A 105 -0.82 -2.61 -9.15
N VAL A 106 0.13 -3.09 -8.34
CA VAL A 106 1.49 -3.39 -8.81
C VAL A 106 1.51 -4.73 -9.58
N PRO A 107 2.31 -4.85 -10.66
CA PRO A 107 2.50 -6.11 -11.35
C PRO A 107 2.99 -7.24 -10.43
N PRO A 108 2.61 -8.50 -10.72
CA PRO A 108 1.84 -8.97 -11.86
C PRO A 108 0.30 -8.85 -11.68
N ARG A 109 -0.17 -8.36 -10.53
CA ARG A 109 -1.61 -8.38 -10.18
C ARG A 109 -2.39 -7.22 -10.78
N GLY A 110 -1.75 -6.07 -10.90
CA GLY A 110 -2.33 -4.88 -11.50
C GLY A 110 -1.54 -4.37 -12.71
N ASN A 111 -2.01 -3.24 -13.24
CA ASN A 111 -1.54 -2.66 -14.49
C ASN A 111 -0.58 -1.48 -14.29
N LEU A 112 -0.11 -1.22 -13.07
CA LEU A 112 0.75 -0.09 -12.77
C LEU A 112 2.15 -0.30 -13.38
N THR A 113 2.55 0.55 -14.31
CA THR A 113 3.85 0.47 -14.98
C THR A 113 4.83 1.51 -14.45
N ARG A 114 4.34 2.60 -13.85
CA ARG A 114 5.17 3.68 -13.31
C ARG A 114 4.66 4.11 -11.94
N LEU A 115 5.54 4.04 -10.96
CA LEU A 115 5.30 4.56 -9.60
C LEU A 115 6.43 5.52 -9.24
N SER A 116 6.08 6.74 -8.88
CA SER A 116 7.06 7.73 -8.39
C SER A 116 6.61 8.23 -7.03
N VAL A 117 7.39 7.94 -5.99
CA VAL A 117 7.02 8.25 -4.61
C VAL A 117 8.08 9.05 -3.87
N THR A 118 9.31 9.17 -4.36
CA THR A 118 10.32 10.07 -3.80
C THR A 118 10.24 11.49 -4.37
N PRO A 119 10.49 12.54 -3.56
CA PRO A 119 10.72 12.50 -2.11
C PRO A 119 9.40 12.47 -1.32
N ASN A 120 9.33 11.63 -0.28
CA ASN A 120 8.30 11.67 0.76
C ASN A 120 8.96 11.32 2.11
N PRO A 121 8.47 11.84 3.25
CA PRO A 121 9.00 11.55 4.57
C PRO A 121 8.53 10.16 5.06
N PHE A 122 8.81 9.12 4.27
CA PHE A 122 8.50 7.76 4.62
C PHE A 122 9.11 7.42 5.98
N VAL A 123 8.38 6.63 6.78
CA VAL A 123 8.93 6.05 8.00
C VAL A 123 10.19 5.31 7.61
N LYS A 124 11.32 5.73 8.19
CA LYS A 124 12.64 5.18 7.84
C LYS A 124 12.64 3.67 8.10
N GLY A 125 12.88 2.89 7.06
CA GLY A 125 13.32 1.49 7.14
C GLY A 125 14.52 1.35 6.19
N LEU A 126 15.55 0.60 6.59
CA LEU A 126 16.89 0.54 5.98
C LEU A 126 17.38 1.83 5.32
N ARG A 127 18.28 2.55 5.99
CA ARG A 127 19.13 3.56 5.30
C ARG A 127 20.17 2.93 4.35
N ALA A 128 20.30 1.61 4.39
CA ALA A 128 21.43 0.86 3.83
C ALA A 128 21.29 0.53 2.33
N TYR A 129 20.16 0.83 1.69
CA TYR A 129 19.94 0.41 0.30
C TYR A 129 20.42 1.45 -0.74
N ASN A 130 21.52 2.14 -0.45
CA ASN A 130 22.18 2.91 -1.49
C ASN A 130 23.01 1.96 -2.36
N SER A 131 22.47 1.65 -3.56
CA SER A 131 23.26 1.24 -4.72
C SER A 131 23.81 -0.20 -4.75
N LEU A 132 23.21 -1.18 -4.07
CA LEU A 132 23.59 -2.59 -4.28
C LEU A 132 22.87 -3.20 -5.51
N GLU A 133 23.66 -3.69 -6.45
CA GLU A 133 23.17 -4.56 -7.53
C GLU A 133 22.81 -5.93 -6.95
N LEU A 134 21.53 -6.32 -7.03
CA LEU A 134 21.10 -7.65 -6.60
C LEU A 134 21.59 -8.72 -7.60
N PRO A 135 22.34 -9.74 -7.13
CA PRO A 135 22.74 -10.85 -7.98
C PRO A 135 21.53 -11.51 -8.67
N ALA A 136 21.63 -11.75 -9.97
CA ALA A 136 20.57 -12.43 -10.72
C ALA A 136 20.58 -13.96 -10.53
N GLU A 137 21.73 -14.52 -10.13
CA GLU A 137 21.96 -15.96 -9.98
C GLU A 137 21.86 -16.39 -8.50
N PRO A 138 21.18 -17.50 -8.19
CA PRO A 138 20.95 -17.94 -6.81
C PRO A 138 22.27 -18.33 -6.11
N GLU A 139 23.26 -18.84 -6.83
CA GLU A 139 24.57 -19.20 -6.26
C GLU A 139 25.33 -17.97 -5.76
N LYS A 140 25.35 -16.89 -6.55
CA LYS A 140 25.95 -15.60 -6.16
C LYS A 140 25.18 -14.95 -5.01
N MET A 141 23.85 -15.06 -5.03
CA MET A 141 23.01 -14.60 -3.91
C MET A 141 23.32 -15.37 -2.63
N GLN A 142 23.49 -16.69 -2.71
CA GLN A 142 23.85 -17.54 -1.57
C GLN A 142 25.23 -17.20 -1.01
N GLN A 143 26.22 -16.92 -1.86
CA GLN A 143 27.54 -16.45 -1.43
C GLN A 143 27.44 -15.14 -0.66
N LEU A 144 26.73 -14.15 -1.22
CA LEU A 144 26.51 -12.87 -0.56
C LEU A 144 25.79 -13.02 0.79
N VAL A 145 24.77 -13.87 0.88
CA VAL A 145 24.08 -14.18 2.15
C VAL A 145 25.05 -14.77 3.17
N ASN A 146 25.96 -15.67 2.76
CA ASN A 146 26.94 -16.26 3.65
C ASN A 146 28.00 -15.24 4.11
N GLU A 147 28.44 -14.34 3.23
CA GLU A 147 29.35 -13.23 3.58
C GLU A 147 28.71 -12.30 4.63
N LEU A 148 27.48 -11.85 4.37
CA LEU A 148 26.72 -11.02 5.31
C LEU A 148 26.49 -11.71 6.66
N ARG A 149 26.29 -13.04 6.67
CA ARG A 149 26.16 -13.82 7.90
C ARG A 149 27.48 -13.89 8.67
N THR A 150 28.59 -14.06 7.97
CA THR A 150 29.93 -14.10 8.56
C THR A 150 30.27 -12.76 9.22
N GLU A 151 30.03 -11.65 8.53
CA GLU A 151 30.25 -10.30 9.08
C GLU A 151 29.37 -10.04 10.32
N LEU A 152 28.16 -10.59 10.36
CA LEU A 152 27.29 -10.53 11.54
C LEU A 152 27.82 -11.36 12.72
N GLU A 153 28.47 -12.49 12.46
CA GLU A 153 29.06 -13.37 13.47
C GLU A 153 30.37 -12.81 14.05
N GLU A 154 31.14 -12.05 13.27
CA GLU A 154 32.37 -11.39 13.73
C GLU A 154 32.09 -10.27 14.76
N ASP A 155 30.84 -9.80 14.86
CA ASP A 155 30.31 -8.80 15.81
C ASP A 155 31.18 -7.52 15.93
N ALA A 156 31.90 -7.18 14.85
CA ALA A 156 32.85 -6.07 14.79
C ALA A 156 32.17 -4.74 14.40
N PHE A 157 31.10 -4.36 15.10
CA PHE A 157 30.31 -3.16 14.79
C PHE A 157 30.71 -1.95 15.65
N GLU A 158 30.88 -0.78 15.02
CA GLU A 158 31.17 0.48 15.72
C GLU A 158 29.91 1.10 16.36
N SER A 159 28.72 0.72 15.89
CA SER A 159 27.44 1.20 16.43
C SER A 159 26.31 0.17 16.31
N ALA A 160 25.32 0.26 17.18
CA ALA A 160 24.09 -0.56 17.10
C ALA A 160 23.36 -0.40 15.75
N ASP A 161 23.37 0.82 15.20
CA ASP A 161 22.77 1.13 13.91
C ASP A 161 23.43 0.37 12.74
N GLN A 162 24.75 0.15 12.78
CA GLN A 162 25.47 -0.62 11.76
C GLN A 162 25.10 -2.10 11.81
N LYS A 163 25.09 -2.70 13.01
CA LYS A 163 24.68 -4.10 13.22
C LYS A 163 23.26 -4.36 12.73
N GLU A 164 22.36 -3.44 13.05
CA GLU A 164 20.97 -3.51 12.63
C GLU A 164 20.87 -3.44 11.10
N GLN A 165 21.55 -2.50 10.45
CA GLN A 165 21.59 -2.40 8.98
C GLN A 165 22.05 -3.69 8.30
N LEU A 166 23.10 -4.34 8.82
CA LEU A 166 23.59 -5.60 8.28
C LEU A 166 22.58 -6.73 8.44
N LEU A 167 21.95 -6.87 9.62
CA LEU A 167 20.91 -7.87 9.88
C LEU A 167 19.74 -7.75 8.88
N TRP A 168 19.36 -6.52 8.58
CA TRP A 168 18.32 -6.21 7.61
C TRP A 168 18.72 -6.53 6.17
N SER A 169 19.95 -6.19 5.79
CA SER A 169 20.53 -6.59 4.50
C SER A 169 20.50 -8.10 4.37
N LEU A 170 21.00 -8.83 5.37
CA LEU A 170 21.00 -10.29 5.40
C LEU A 170 19.60 -10.86 5.19
N LYS A 171 18.58 -10.38 5.92
CA LYS A 171 17.20 -10.90 5.81
C LYS A 171 16.53 -10.59 4.48
N LEU A 172 16.80 -9.43 3.88
CA LEU A 172 16.36 -9.13 2.52
C LEU A 172 16.95 -10.15 1.55
N HIS A 173 18.28 -10.32 1.55
CA HIS A 173 18.95 -11.25 0.65
C HIS A 173 18.52 -12.70 0.90
N ASP A 174 18.28 -13.10 2.16
CA ASP A 174 17.75 -14.42 2.52
C ASP A 174 16.31 -14.64 2.01
N SER A 175 15.45 -13.62 2.15
CA SER A 175 14.07 -13.66 1.61
C SER A 175 14.06 -13.72 0.08
N LEU A 176 14.97 -12.97 -0.57
CA LEU A 176 15.15 -13.01 -2.02
C LEU A 176 15.66 -14.37 -2.48
N LEU A 177 16.68 -14.92 -1.81
CA LEU A 177 17.24 -16.23 -2.08
C LEU A 177 16.18 -17.34 -1.96
N HIS A 178 15.38 -17.33 -0.89
CA HIS A 178 14.28 -18.27 -0.72
C HIS A 178 13.29 -18.19 -1.89
N LYS A 179 12.90 -16.96 -2.29
CA LYS A 179 12.02 -16.74 -3.44
C LYS A 179 12.66 -17.23 -4.75
N MET A 180 13.97 -17.05 -4.92
CA MET A 180 14.71 -17.56 -6.08
C MET A 180 14.69 -19.09 -6.14
N GLN A 181 14.85 -19.76 -4.99
CA GLN A 181 14.83 -21.22 -4.88
C GLN A 181 13.43 -21.81 -5.12
N GLU A 182 12.38 -21.24 -4.50
CA GLU A 182 10.99 -21.66 -4.74
C GLU A 182 10.59 -21.62 -6.23
N HIS A 183 11.10 -20.63 -6.98
CA HIS A 183 10.88 -20.53 -8.41
C HIS A 183 11.70 -21.54 -9.23
N ALA A 184 12.90 -21.92 -8.78
CA ALA A 184 13.71 -22.93 -9.45
C ALA A 184 13.06 -24.32 -9.36
N ASP A 185 12.38 -24.62 -8.25
CA ASP A 185 11.73 -25.90 -7.99
C ASP A 185 10.33 -26.03 -8.64
N ASN A 186 9.76 -24.96 -9.20
CA ASN A 186 8.43 -24.97 -9.81
C ASN A 186 8.44 -24.38 -11.25
N PRO A 187 8.98 -25.12 -12.24
CA PRO A 187 9.18 -24.61 -13.61
C PRO A 187 7.90 -24.46 -14.46
N ASP A 188 6.72 -24.84 -13.97
CA ASP A 188 5.51 -24.99 -14.81
C ASP A 188 4.43 -23.93 -14.52
N ARG A 189 4.61 -22.70 -15.04
CA ARG A 189 3.51 -21.73 -15.28
C ARG A 189 3.66 -20.84 -16.52
N SER A 190 4.63 -21.06 -17.40
CA SER A 190 4.70 -20.36 -18.69
C SER A 190 5.15 -21.27 -19.83
N LYS A 191 4.25 -22.14 -20.32
CA LYS A 191 4.36 -22.64 -21.70
C LYS A 191 3.92 -21.53 -22.64
N ASP A 192 4.83 -20.61 -22.91
CA ASP A 192 4.68 -19.57 -23.93
C ASP A 192 5.28 -20.13 -25.23
N ASN A 193 4.48 -20.86 -26.02
CA ASN A 193 4.86 -21.43 -27.32
C ASN A 193 4.86 -20.34 -28.41
N GLY A 194 5.74 -19.35 -28.27
CA GLY A 194 6.01 -18.33 -29.28
C GLY A 194 7.45 -18.42 -29.82
N PRO A 195 7.71 -18.04 -31.08
CA PRO A 195 9.05 -18.11 -31.67
C PRO A 195 10.05 -17.19 -30.95
N PRO A 196 11.36 -17.47 -31.04
CA PRO A 196 12.36 -16.84 -30.18
C PRO A 196 12.62 -15.40 -30.62
N GLN A 197 11.92 -14.44 -30.00
CA GLN A 197 12.39 -13.07 -29.95
C GLN A 197 13.27 -12.90 -28.70
N VAL A 198 14.54 -12.59 -28.94
CA VAL A 198 15.55 -12.28 -27.93
C VAL A 198 15.17 -10.96 -27.27
N GLN A 199 14.23 -11.02 -26.33
CA GLN A 199 14.05 -10.00 -25.31
C GLN A 199 14.44 -10.68 -24.01
N TYR A 200 15.54 -10.22 -23.39
CA TYR A 200 15.96 -10.72 -22.08
C TYR A 200 14.78 -10.56 -21.12
N LYS A 201 14.07 -11.66 -20.85
CA LYS A 201 12.96 -11.71 -19.91
C LYS A 201 13.61 -11.91 -18.54
N PRO A 202 13.49 -10.96 -17.62
CA PRO A 202 14.07 -11.12 -16.30
C PRO A 202 13.42 -12.31 -15.57
N PRO A 203 14.14 -12.93 -14.62
CA PRO A 203 13.65 -14.04 -13.82
C PRO A 203 12.27 -13.74 -13.22
N SER A 204 11.39 -14.73 -13.14
CA SER A 204 10.02 -14.57 -12.63
C SER A 204 9.96 -13.96 -11.22
N TRP A 205 10.93 -14.28 -10.35
CA TRP A 205 11.02 -13.74 -8.99
C TRP A 205 11.23 -12.22 -8.95
N LYS A 206 11.82 -11.64 -10.01
CA LYS A 206 11.99 -10.19 -10.18
C LYS A 206 10.71 -9.46 -10.59
N ARG A 207 9.61 -10.17 -10.86
CA ARG A 207 8.36 -9.56 -11.35
C ARG A 207 7.35 -9.27 -10.26
N GLU A 208 7.60 -9.78 -9.06
CA GLU A 208 6.66 -9.72 -7.95
C GLU A 208 7.27 -8.99 -6.75
N PRO A 209 6.48 -8.21 -6.00
CA PRO A 209 6.91 -7.62 -4.74
C PRO A 209 7.37 -8.71 -3.75
N VAL A 210 8.39 -8.39 -2.96
CA VAL A 210 8.97 -9.29 -1.96
C VAL A 210 8.76 -8.71 -0.58
N PHE A 211 8.10 -9.47 0.29
CA PHE A 211 7.90 -9.09 1.69
C PHE A 211 9.21 -9.26 2.45
N ILE A 212 9.59 -8.23 3.22
CA ILE A 212 10.88 -8.20 3.93
C ILE A 212 10.68 -8.29 5.44
N ALA A 213 9.77 -7.46 5.96
CA ALA A 213 9.55 -7.37 7.40
C ALA A 213 8.25 -6.64 7.72
N SER A 214 7.92 -6.61 9.01
CA SER A 214 6.77 -5.87 9.50
C SER A 214 6.94 -5.43 10.94
N THR A 215 6.24 -4.36 11.33
CA THR A 215 6.23 -3.90 12.71
C THR A 215 5.33 -4.75 13.58
N SER A 216 5.51 -4.66 14.90
CA SER A 216 4.53 -5.19 15.84
C SER A 216 3.14 -4.60 15.59
N VAL A 217 2.10 -5.39 15.83
CA VAL A 217 0.72 -4.97 15.62
C VAL A 217 0.28 -4.04 16.74
N ALA A 218 -0.02 -2.79 16.36
CA ALA A 218 -0.76 -1.88 17.22
C ALA A 218 -2.21 -2.38 17.33
N ARG A 219 -2.71 -2.52 18.55
CA ARG A 219 -4.03 -3.04 18.89
C ARG A 219 -4.88 -1.91 19.43
N MET A 220 -6.08 -1.78 18.88
CA MET A 220 -7.03 -0.75 19.29
C MET A 220 -8.22 -1.35 20.01
N GLU A 221 -8.82 -0.55 20.89
CA GLU A 221 -10.10 -0.83 21.53
C GLU A 221 -11.26 -0.64 20.55
N PHE A 222 -12.50 -0.82 21.02
CA PHE A 222 -13.68 -0.82 20.13
C PHE A 222 -14.10 0.58 19.69
N ASP A 223 -13.58 1.60 20.38
CA ASP A 223 -13.78 3.02 20.15
C ASP A 223 -12.60 3.66 19.40
N GLY A 224 -11.66 2.85 18.90
CA GLY A 224 -10.51 3.30 18.12
C GLY A 224 -9.31 3.78 18.94
N ARG A 225 -9.39 3.81 20.27
CA ARG A 225 -8.25 4.19 21.13
C ARG A 225 -7.21 3.07 21.16
N LEU A 226 -5.95 3.44 21.36
CA LEU A 226 -4.87 2.47 21.51
C LEU A 226 -5.04 1.67 22.82
N GLN A 227 -4.96 0.34 22.73
CA GLN A 227 -5.05 -0.54 23.89
C GLN A 227 -3.82 -0.37 24.80
N SER A 228 -4.01 -0.41 26.11
CA SER A 228 -2.89 -0.35 27.06
C SER A 228 -1.87 -1.48 26.81
N GLY A 229 -0.58 -1.13 26.79
CA GLY A 229 0.52 -2.04 26.47
C GLY A 229 0.66 -2.40 24.98
N SER A 230 -0.13 -1.80 24.09
CA SER A 230 0.05 -1.93 22.64
C SER A 230 1.24 -1.07 22.15
N PRO A 231 1.96 -1.51 21.09
CA PRO A 231 2.86 -0.65 20.32
C PRO A 231 2.16 0.61 19.83
N ALA A 232 2.93 1.67 19.56
CA ALA A 232 2.43 2.93 19.03
C ALA A 232 1.69 2.73 17.70
N GLN A 233 0.58 3.45 17.51
CA GLN A 233 -0.22 3.40 16.30
C GLN A 233 0.57 3.97 15.11
N PRO A 234 0.83 3.18 14.05
CA PRO A 234 1.57 3.63 12.88
C PRO A 234 0.97 4.87 12.24
N SER A 235 -0.36 4.94 12.12
CA SER A 235 -1.05 6.09 11.51
C SER A 235 -0.99 7.39 12.31
N SER A 236 -0.46 7.36 13.54
CA SER A 236 -0.34 8.55 14.38
C SER A 236 0.65 9.56 13.80
N THR A 237 0.35 10.85 13.97
CA THR A 237 1.25 11.95 13.60
C THR A 237 2.56 11.93 14.41
N THR A 238 2.52 11.39 15.63
CA THR A 238 3.66 11.25 16.53
C THR A 238 4.40 9.92 16.35
N TYR A 239 4.00 9.09 15.39
CA TYR A 239 4.63 7.79 15.17
C TYR A 239 6.05 7.97 14.65
N GLU A 240 7.03 8.17 15.50
CA GLU A 240 8.42 8.13 15.09
C GLU A 240 8.93 6.71 15.31
N GLN A 241 9.11 5.99 14.21
CA GLN A 241 9.84 4.75 14.29
C GLN A 241 11.33 5.10 14.43
N THR A 242 11.78 5.25 15.68
CA THR A 242 13.17 5.53 16.03
C THR A 242 13.99 4.25 16.13
N SER A 243 13.35 3.13 16.48
CA SER A 243 13.92 1.77 16.50
C SER A 243 13.41 0.97 15.31
N PHE A 244 14.26 0.19 14.63
CA PHE A 244 13.81 -0.53 13.45
C PHE A 244 12.75 -1.61 13.83
N PRO A 245 11.82 -1.93 12.90
CA PRO A 245 10.87 -3.02 13.09
C PRO A 245 11.55 -4.34 13.45
N VAL A 246 10.84 -5.26 14.10
CA VAL A 246 11.35 -6.62 14.26
C VAL A 246 11.42 -7.27 12.87
N PRO A 247 12.60 -7.63 12.37
CA PRO A 247 12.69 -8.21 11.04
C PRO A 247 12.14 -9.64 11.08
N CYS A 248 11.18 -9.98 10.23
CA CYS A 248 10.47 -11.25 10.29
C CYS A 248 10.50 -11.96 8.94
N VAL A 249 11.41 -12.93 8.80
CA VAL A 249 11.40 -13.90 7.71
C VAL A 249 10.49 -15.05 8.15
N GLY A 250 9.38 -15.28 7.44
CA GLY A 250 8.44 -16.38 7.72
C GLY A 250 7.56 -16.26 8.97
N HIS A 251 7.81 -15.29 9.86
CA HIS A 251 6.90 -14.95 10.97
C HIS A 251 6.03 -13.75 10.64
N THR A 252 4.75 -13.88 10.96
CA THR A 252 3.79 -12.79 10.77
C THR A 252 3.54 -12.15 12.14
N PRO A 253 3.49 -10.81 12.28
CA PRO A 253 3.16 -10.15 13.56
C PRO A 253 1.81 -10.60 14.14
N ALA A 254 0.96 -11.12 13.26
CA ALA A 254 -0.28 -11.82 13.55
C ALA A 254 -0.15 -13.04 14.47
N ALA A 255 1.02 -13.70 14.49
CA ALA A 255 1.28 -14.92 15.27
C ALA A 255 1.30 -14.65 16.79
N ASP A 256 1.61 -13.42 17.20
CA ASP A 256 1.60 -13.00 18.61
C ASP A 256 0.19 -12.61 19.10
N LEU A 257 -0.81 -12.61 18.20
CA LEU A 257 -2.18 -12.34 18.56
C LEU A 257 -2.91 -13.63 18.97
N PRO A 258 -3.77 -13.59 20.01
CA PRO A 258 -4.52 -14.76 20.41
C PRO A 258 -5.46 -15.22 19.29
N ALA A 259 -5.34 -16.51 18.92
CA ALA A 259 -6.15 -17.16 17.88
C ALA A 259 -7.67 -17.16 18.19
N SER A 260 -8.05 -16.96 19.46
CA SER A 260 -9.44 -16.85 19.93
C SER A 260 -10.07 -15.46 19.72
N SER A 261 -9.40 -14.56 19.01
CA SER A 261 -9.90 -13.20 18.79
C SER A 261 -11.12 -13.16 17.87
N SER A 262 -12.19 -12.49 18.35
CA SER A 262 -13.44 -12.36 17.60
C SER A 262 -13.23 -11.61 16.28
N ARG A 263 -13.88 -12.12 15.22
CA ARG A 263 -14.02 -11.45 13.91
C ARG A 263 -15.30 -10.62 13.81
N VAL A 264 -16.12 -10.63 14.87
CA VAL A 264 -17.40 -9.93 14.90
C VAL A 264 -17.15 -8.46 15.22
N PRO A 265 -17.64 -7.52 14.38
CA PRO A 265 -17.55 -6.09 14.69
C PRO A 265 -18.37 -5.77 15.94
N SER A 266 -17.93 -4.78 16.71
CA SER A 266 -18.71 -4.31 17.86
C SER A 266 -20.02 -3.68 17.38
N LEU A 267 -21.03 -3.63 18.27
CA LEU A 267 -22.25 -2.88 17.99
C LEU A 267 -21.94 -1.42 17.65
N PHE A 268 -20.97 -0.82 18.37
CA PHE A 268 -20.51 0.54 18.13
C PHE A 268 -20.01 0.76 16.70
N GLU A 269 -19.12 -0.12 16.22
CA GLU A 269 -18.61 -0.08 14.85
C GLU A 269 -19.71 -0.32 13.80
N LEU A 270 -20.66 -1.22 14.08
CA LEU A 270 -21.83 -1.42 13.21
C LEU A 270 -22.72 -0.18 13.14
N SER A 271 -22.95 0.49 14.27
CA SER A 271 -23.71 1.74 14.33
C SER A 271 -23.04 2.85 13.51
N LEU A 272 -21.71 2.98 13.58
CA LEU A 272 -20.96 3.96 12.76
C LEU A 272 -21.08 3.66 11.27
N ARG A 273 -20.94 2.40 10.85
CA ARG A 273 -21.15 2.01 9.45
C ARG A 273 -22.57 2.30 8.97
N SER A 274 -23.56 2.03 9.82
CA SER A 274 -24.95 2.36 9.51
C SER A 274 -25.14 3.87 9.36
N ALA A 275 -24.53 4.67 10.24
CA ALA A 275 -24.58 6.13 10.17
C ALA A 275 -23.90 6.65 8.89
N ALA A 276 -22.73 6.12 8.54
CA ALA A 276 -21.98 6.45 7.34
C ALA A 276 -22.76 6.16 6.04
N LYS A 277 -23.65 5.16 6.06
CA LYS A 277 -24.48 4.81 4.89
C LYS A 277 -25.77 5.60 4.84
N ALA A 278 -26.36 5.89 5.99
CA ALA A 278 -27.67 6.54 6.08
C ALA A 278 -27.60 8.07 5.91
N VAL A 279 -26.49 8.70 6.32
CA VAL A 279 -26.36 10.15 6.36
C VAL A 279 -25.22 10.60 5.46
N ALA A 280 -25.53 11.36 4.41
CA ALA A 280 -24.54 11.84 3.44
C ALA A 280 -23.47 12.77 4.07
N ASN A 281 -23.83 13.49 5.13
CA ASN A 281 -22.89 14.27 5.94
C ASN A 281 -23.07 13.94 7.42
N THR A 282 -22.17 13.11 7.95
CA THR A 282 -22.20 12.70 9.36
C THR A 282 -21.91 13.84 10.35
N ASP A 283 -21.42 14.99 9.89
CA ASP A 283 -21.28 16.19 10.72
C ASP A 283 -22.65 16.65 11.26
N VAL A 284 -23.73 16.43 10.49
CA VAL A 284 -25.10 16.73 10.94
C VAL A 284 -25.49 15.88 12.16
N LEU A 285 -25.06 14.61 12.21
CA LEU A 285 -25.32 13.77 13.37
C LEU A 285 -24.56 14.27 14.59
N ARG A 286 -23.33 14.80 14.40
CA ARG A 286 -22.54 15.38 15.49
C ARG A 286 -23.26 16.55 16.16
N ASP A 287 -23.88 17.42 15.36
CA ASP A 287 -24.61 18.60 15.86
C ASP A 287 -25.92 18.25 16.60
N LEU A 288 -26.48 17.08 16.32
CA LEU A 288 -27.70 16.58 16.96
C LEU A 288 -27.45 15.86 18.29
N LEU A 289 -26.18 15.58 18.62
CA LEU A 289 -25.84 14.85 19.83
C LEU A 289 -25.84 15.76 21.08
N PRO A 290 -26.20 15.21 22.26
CA PRO A 290 -26.14 15.95 23.52
C PRO A 290 -24.75 16.52 23.84
N ILE A 291 -24.69 17.64 24.57
CA ILE A 291 -23.43 18.31 24.94
C ILE A 291 -22.52 17.40 25.79
N ASP A 292 -23.10 16.49 26.56
CA ASP A 292 -22.43 15.51 27.42
C ASP A 292 -22.00 14.23 26.67
N THR A 293 -22.07 14.22 25.34
CA THR A 293 -21.64 13.08 24.53
C THR A 293 -20.17 12.73 24.79
N PRO A 294 -19.85 11.46 25.07
CA PRO A 294 -18.47 11.05 25.33
C PRO A 294 -17.52 11.34 24.17
N ALA A 295 -16.32 11.84 24.48
CA ALA A 295 -15.30 12.17 23.49
C ALA A 295 -14.97 11.04 22.47
N PRO A 296 -14.92 9.75 22.85
CA PRO A 296 -14.69 8.68 21.87
C PRO A 296 -15.79 8.56 20.81
N VAL A 297 -17.04 8.90 21.16
CA VAL A 297 -18.16 8.90 20.20
C VAL A 297 -17.98 10.02 19.18
N LEU A 298 -17.62 11.21 19.64
CA LEU A 298 -17.35 12.36 18.77
C LEU A 298 -16.15 12.08 17.84
N ALA A 299 -15.05 11.54 18.37
CA ALA A 299 -13.90 11.16 17.57
C ALA A 299 -14.24 10.09 16.52
N ALA A 300 -15.06 9.11 16.88
CA ALA A 300 -15.51 8.09 15.95
C ALA A 300 -16.39 8.64 14.81
N LEU A 301 -17.21 9.65 15.09
CA LEU A 301 -17.98 10.37 14.06
C LEU A 301 -17.08 11.21 13.15
N ASP A 302 -16.03 11.83 13.69
CA ASP A 302 -15.04 12.54 12.87
C ASP A 302 -14.34 11.57 11.90
N GLU A 303 -13.95 10.38 12.38
CA GLU A 303 -13.39 9.34 11.52
C GLU A 303 -14.41 8.81 10.50
N THR A 304 -15.69 8.77 10.86
CA THR A 304 -16.77 8.42 9.93
C THR A 304 -16.89 9.43 8.80
N SER A 305 -16.90 10.73 9.13
CA SER A 305 -16.97 11.84 8.18
C SER A 305 -15.76 11.84 7.24
N LYS A 306 -14.55 11.67 7.79
CA LYS A 306 -13.31 11.50 7.00
C LYS A 306 -13.39 10.32 6.06
N ALA A 307 -13.84 9.15 6.55
CA ALA A 307 -13.97 7.96 5.73
C ALA A 307 -14.95 8.17 4.57
N GLN A 308 -16.08 8.85 4.78
CA GLN A 308 -17.02 9.19 3.70
C GLN A 308 -16.35 10.09 2.65
N GLN A 309 -15.65 11.13 3.10
CA GLN A 309 -14.99 12.11 2.22
C GLN A 309 -13.78 11.55 1.48
N SER A 310 -13.11 10.49 1.99
CA SER A 310 -11.91 9.90 1.38
C SER A 310 -12.17 8.63 0.58
N GLY A 311 -13.44 8.23 0.39
CA GLY A 311 -13.83 7.03 -0.38
C GLY A 311 -13.87 5.73 0.41
N GLY A 312 -13.94 5.81 1.74
CA GLY A 312 -14.07 4.68 2.65
C GLY A 312 -12.74 4.01 2.99
N GLN A 313 -12.81 3.04 3.89
CA GLN A 313 -11.70 2.16 4.24
C GLN A 313 -12.15 0.70 4.22
N GLN A 314 -11.25 -0.19 3.84
CA GLN A 314 -11.51 -1.63 3.76
C GLN A 314 -10.44 -2.39 4.51
N CYS A 315 -10.83 -3.49 5.14
CA CYS A 315 -9.91 -4.37 5.85
C CYS A 315 -8.93 -4.97 4.85
N SER A 316 -7.63 -4.80 5.06
CA SER A 316 -6.60 -5.34 4.16
C SER A 316 -6.72 -6.87 4.01
N VAL A 317 -7.31 -7.55 5.01
CA VAL A 317 -7.49 -9.00 5.08
C VAL A 317 -8.82 -9.47 4.49
N CYS A 318 -9.95 -9.10 5.09
CA CYS A 318 -11.26 -9.63 4.70
C CYS A 318 -12.01 -8.76 3.69
N LYS A 319 -11.42 -7.62 3.28
CA LYS A 319 -11.97 -6.62 2.34
C LYS A 319 -13.29 -5.96 2.76
N LYS A 320 -13.83 -6.31 3.92
CA LYS A 320 -15.03 -5.65 4.46
C LYS A 320 -14.71 -4.20 4.80
N GLU A 321 -15.65 -3.33 4.48
CA GLU A 321 -15.64 -1.94 4.92
C GLU A 321 -15.62 -1.87 6.44
N TYR A 322 -14.93 -0.87 6.98
CA TYR A 322 -14.95 -0.52 8.40
C TYR A 322 -14.71 0.99 8.56
N ILE A 323 -15.07 1.53 9.72
CA ILE A 323 -14.77 2.91 10.10
C ILE A 323 -13.55 2.94 11.01
N LEU A 324 -13.63 2.24 12.15
CA LEU A 324 -12.54 2.21 13.11
C LEU A 324 -11.69 0.93 12.93
N PRO A 325 -10.38 1.06 12.64
CA PRO A 325 -9.52 -0.10 12.60
C PRO A 325 -9.41 -0.73 13.99
N ARG A 326 -9.10 -2.01 14.04
CA ARG A 326 -8.85 -2.77 15.29
C ARG A 326 -7.40 -3.19 15.46
N ALA A 327 -6.65 -3.19 14.36
CA ALA A 327 -5.22 -3.41 14.34
C ALA A 327 -4.56 -2.66 13.18
N GLU A 328 -3.34 -2.17 13.41
CA GLU A 328 -2.49 -1.53 12.41
C GLU A 328 -1.04 -2.00 12.53
N TRP A 329 -0.35 -2.14 11.41
CA TRP A 329 1.09 -2.40 11.35
C TRP A 329 1.64 -1.95 10.00
N ILE A 330 2.95 -1.74 9.94
CA ILE A 330 3.64 -1.44 8.69
C ILE A 330 4.30 -2.72 8.18
N GLU A 331 4.16 -2.98 6.89
CA GLU A 331 4.93 -3.98 6.16
C GLU A 331 5.91 -3.31 5.22
N TYR A 332 7.11 -3.88 5.13
CA TYR A 332 8.15 -3.40 4.25
C TYR A 332 8.28 -4.34 3.07
N TRP A 333 8.15 -3.77 1.88
CA TRP A 333 8.14 -4.52 0.63
C TRP A 333 9.23 -3.99 -0.30
N HIS A 334 9.92 -4.92 -0.94
CA HIS A 334 10.91 -4.65 -1.98
C HIS A 334 10.31 -4.89 -3.37
N TYR A 335 10.61 -4.00 -4.32
CA TYR A 335 10.20 -4.09 -5.72
C TYR A 335 11.43 -4.22 -6.62
N VAL A 336 11.43 -5.24 -7.48
CA VAL A 336 12.50 -5.42 -8.44
C VAL A 336 12.11 -4.76 -9.78
N PRO A 337 12.98 -3.94 -10.42
CA PRO A 337 12.55 -2.86 -11.31
C PRO A 337 12.13 -3.24 -12.74
N ASP A 338 11.91 -4.51 -13.06
CA ASP A 338 11.79 -4.89 -14.47
C ASP A 338 10.39 -4.65 -15.07
N SER A 339 9.33 -4.72 -14.26
CA SER A 339 7.93 -4.50 -14.69
C SER A 339 7.35 -3.16 -14.21
N LEU A 340 7.95 -2.57 -13.17
CA LEU A 340 7.54 -1.31 -12.57
C LEU A 340 8.72 -0.33 -12.61
N VAL A 341 8.57 0.74 -13.38
CA VAL A 341 9.56 1.81 -13.42
C VAL A 341 9.44 2.63 -12.14
N CYS A 342 10.37 2.38 -11.22
CA CYS A 342 10.60 3.09 -9.97
C CYS A 342 12.01 3.70 -9.97
N SER A 343 12.24 4.78 -9.22
CA SER A 343 13.64 5.20 -8.98
C SER A 343 14.35 4.19 -8.08
N ALA A 344 15.68 4.12 -8.13
CA ALA A 344 16.45 3.18 -7.28
C ALA A 344 16.18 3.39 -5.78
N ASP A 345 15.92 4.64 -5.38
CA ASP A 345 15.56 5.03 -4.01
C ASP A 345 14.11 4.62 -3.62
N ASP A 346 13.28 4.21 -4.59
CA ASP A 346 11.88 3.77 -4.38
C ASP A 346 11.75 2.23 -4.29
N ALA A 347 12.84 1.47 -4.31
CA ALA A 347 12.78 0.01 -4.38
C ALA A 347 12.28 -0.64 -3.07
N PHE A 348 12.29 0.10 -1.96
CA PHE A 348 11.89 -0.38 -0.64
C PHE A 348 10.90 0.59 0.00
N LEU A 349 9.66 0.14 0.23
CA LEU A 349 8.57 1.03 0.63
C LEU A 349 7.78 0.49 1.83
N PRO A 350 7.43 1.35 2.81
CA PRO A 350 6.55 0.98 3.91
C PRO A 350 5.07 1.06 3.51
N PHE A 351 4.34 -0.02 3.78
CA PHE A 351 2.91 -0.16 3.53
C PHE A 351 2.15 -0.30 4.84
N LEU A 352 1.23 0.62 5.10
CA LEU A 352 0.33 0.53 6.25
C LEU A 352 -0.76 -0.51 5.96
N ARG A 353 -0.84 -1.52 6.81
CA ARG A 353 -1.96 -2.44 6.89
C ARG A 353 -2.91 -2.06 8.01
N ARG A 354 -4.19 -2.30 7.76
CA ARG A 354 -5.25 -2.14 8.75
C ARG A 354 -6.21 -3.33 8.72
N ALA A 355 -6.58 -3.81 9.90
CA ALA A 355 -7.55 -4.88 10.04
C ALA A 355 -8.77 -4.43 10.84
N CYS A 356 -9.96 -4.85 10.41
CA CYS A 356 -11.22 -4.53 11.07
C CYS A 356 -11.47 -5.33 12.36
N SER A 357 -10.64 -6.34 12.66
CA SER A 357 -10.70 -7.13 13.89
C SER A 357 -9.33 -7.73 14.21
N LEU A 358 -9.11 -8.06 15.49
CA LEU A 358 -7.91 -8.80 15.90
C LEU A 358 -7.87 -10.19 15.26
N GLY A 359 -9.03 -10.83 15.03
CA GLY A 359 -9.10 -12.12 14.34
C GLY A 359 -8.80 -12.04 12.84
N CYS A 360 -8.96 -10.87 12.22
CA CYS A 360 -8.46 -10.61 10.86
C CYS A 360 -6.95 -10.39 10.88
N ALA A 361 -6.44 -9.58 11.79
CA ALA A 361 -5.00 -9.37 11.94
C ALA A 361 -4.28 -10.70 12.19
N ALA A 362 -4.78 -11.53 13.12
CA ALA A 362 -4.23 -12.85 13.46
C ALA A 362 -4.24 -13.86 12.30
N SER A 363 -5.07 -13.65 11.26
CA SER A 363 -5.15 -14.56 10.11
C SER A 363 -4.18 -14.24 8.98
N VAL A 364 -3.48 -13.11 9.04
CA VAL A 364 -2.52 -12.73 8.01
C VAL A 364 -1.33 -13.68 8.09
N ARG A 365 -0.89 -14.20 6.94
CA ARG A 365 0.42 -14.84 6.79
C ARG A 365 1.40 -13.84 6.16
N GLY A 366 2.65 -13.89 6.60
CA GLY A 366 3.70 -12.99 6.09
C GLY A 366 3.81 -13.10 4.58
N GLY A 367 3.70 -11.97 3.87
CA GLY A 367 3.82 -11.94 2.41
C GLY A 367 2.56 -12.27 1.61
N GLU A 368 1.39 -12.47 2.23
CA GLU A 368 0.13 -12.60 1.49
C GLU A 368 -0.36 -11.23 0.99
N ILE A 369 -0.23 -10.96 -0.31
CA ILE A 369 -0.92 -9.86 -0.99
C ILE A 369 -2.37 -10.27 -1.27
#